data_AF-A0A934HKU8-F1
#
_entry.id   AF-A0A934HKU8-F1
#
_cell.length_a   1.000
_cell.length_b   1.000
_cell.length_c   1.000
_cell.angle_alpha   90.00
_cell.angle_beta   90.00
_cell.angle_gamma   90.00
#
_symmetry.space_group_name_H-M   'P 1'
#
loop_
_entity.id
_entity.type
_entity.pdbx_description
1 polymer ?
#
loop_
_entity_poly.entity_id
_entity_poly.type
_entity_poly.pdbx_seq_one_letter_code
_entity_poly.pdbx_strand_id
1 'polypeptide(L)' 'MGERGAQVRDQIFDYLIIYKRQHQGLSPLVKEIAHACQLSQSTVKYHLLVLEKEQRIHRVGRRAIEIPGEQWDWHAE' A
#
# COMPACT_ATOMS: atom_id res chain seq x y z
N MET A 1 -17.48 -3.68 -11.71
CA MET A 1 -16.79 -2.74 -10.79
C MET A 1 -16.01 -1.76 -11.64
N GLY A 2 -16.43 -0.50 -11.68
CA GLY A 2 -15.99 0.49 -12.65
C GLY A 2 -14.62 1.12 -12.35
N GLU A 3 -14.13 1.89 -13.33
CA GLU A 3 -12.84 2.57 -13.40
C GLU A 3 -12.43 3.29 -12.11
N ARG A 4 -13.40 3.83 -11.37
CA ARG A 4 -13.18 4.51 -10.09
C ARG A 4 -12.58 3.61 -9.00
N GLY A 5 -12.93 2.32 -8.99
CA GLY A 5 -12.36 1.35 -8.07
C GLY A 5 -10.91 1.00 -8.38
N ALA A 6 -10.47 1.14 -9.65
CA ALA A 6 -9.09 0.98 -10.05
C ALA A 6 -8.27 2.23 -9.66
N GLN A 7 -8.79 3.43 -9.92
CA GLN A 7 -8.16 4.69 -9.50
C GLN A 7 -7.85 4.73 -7.99
N VAL A 8 -8.77 4.29 -7.15
CA VAL A 8 -8.55 4.21 -5.70
C VAL A 8 -7.45 3.21 -5.33
N ARG A 9 -7.34 2.08 -6.04
CA ARG A 9 -6.25 1.11 -5.82
C ARG A 9 -4.90 1.70 -6.21
N ASP A 10 -4.82 2.39 -7.34
CA ASP A 10 -3.58 3.06 -7.75
C ASP A 10 -3.18 4.18 -6.80
N GLN A 11 -4.14 4.96 -6.29
CA GLN A 11 -3.87 5.97 -5.27
C GLN A 11 -3.31 5.36 -3.98
N ILE A 12 -3.91 4.26 -3.49
CA ILE A 12 -3.40 3.55 -2.30
C ILE A 12 -2.00 2.99 -2.58
N PHE A 13 -1.79 2.41 -3.76
CA PHE A 13 -0.52 1.81 -4.14
C PHE A 13 0.61 2.85 -4.23
N ASP A 14 0.35 3.98 -4.87
CA ASP A 14 1.27 5.11 -4.97
C ASP A 14 1.65 5.65 -3.58
N TYR A 15 0.65 5.80 -2.69
CA TYR A 15 0.91 6.18 -1.30
C TYR A 15 1.81 5.18 -0.55
N LEU A 16 1.61 3.86 -0.74
CA LEU A 16 2.45 2.84 -0.12
C LEU A 16 3.92 2.97 -0.57
N ILE A 17 4.16 3.26 -1.84
CA ILE A 17 5.51 3.46 -2.39
C ILE A 17 6.14 4.70 -1.78
N ILE A 18 5.44 5.85 -1.83
CA ILE A 18 5.94 7.12 -1.28
C ILE A 18 6.26 6.97 0.19
N TYR A 19 5.36 6.36 0.97
CA TYR A 19 5.56 6.14 2.41
C TYR A 19 6.80 5.28 2.67
N LYS A 20 6.96 4.16 1.94
CA LYS A 20 8.15 3.31 2.09
C LYS A 20 9.44 4.04 1.75
N ARG A 21 9.46 4.89 0.71
CA ARG A 21 10.63 5.71 0.36
C ARG A 21 10.98 6.71 1.46
N GLN A 22 9.97 7.36 2.05
CA GLN A 22 10.18 8.36 3.10
C GLN A 22 10.53 7.74 4.46
N HIS A 23 10.05 6.52 4.74
CA HIS A 23 10.17 5.87 6.05
C HIS A 23 11.06 4.62 6.02
N GLN A 24 12.08 4.59 5.16
CA GLN A 24 13.08 3.50 5.12
C GLN A 24 12.42 2.11 5.08
N GLY A 25 11.52 1.88 4.13
CA GLY A 25 10.86 0.59 3.92
C GLY A 25 9.78 0.22 4.95
N LEU A 26 9.50 1.03 5.98
CA LEU A 26 8.41 0.80 6.91
C LEU A 26 7.05 0.79 6.22
N SER A 27 6.13 0.01 6.76
CA SER A 27 4.76 -0.10 6.23
C SER A 27 3.82 0.83 6.98
N PRO A 28 3.00 1.63 6.27
CA PRO A 28 2.01 2.49 6.92
C PRO A 28 0.89 1.65 7.53
N LEU A 29 0.23 2.22 8.53
CA LEU A 29 -0.96 1.65 9.13
C LEU A 29 -2.19 1.91 8.26
N VAL A 30 -3.18 1.02 8.34
CA VAL A 30 -4.47 1.20 7.64
C VAL A 30 -5.11 2.56 7.94
N LYS A 31 -4.96 3.07 9.18
CA LYS A 31 -5.46 4.40 9.56
C LYS A 31 -4.74 5.54 8.84
N GLU A 32 -3.45 5.39 8.53
CA GLU A 32 -2.64 6.42 7.86
C GLU A 32 -2.98 6.44 6.37
N ILE A 33 -3.09 5.26 5.75
CA ILE A 33 -3.56 5.12 4.37
C ILE A 33 -4.98 5.70 4.22
N ALA A 34 -5.87 5.37 5.16
CA ALA A 34 -7.24 5.88 5.17
C ALA A 34 -7.28 7.42 5.25
N HIS A 35 -6.45 8.00 6.13
CA HIS A 35 -6.35 9.45 6.26
C HIS A 35 -5.76 10.10 5.00
N ALA A 36 -4.65 9.58 4.48
CA ALA A 36 -3.97 10.13 3.32
C ALA A 36 -4.79 10.02 2.03
N CYS A 37 -5.51 8.91 1.83
CA CYS A 37 -6.35 8.70 0.65
C CYS A 37 -7.78 9.23 0.83
N GLN A 38 -8.13 9.78 2.01
CA GLN A 38 -9.49 10.22 2.36
C GLN A 38 -10.55 9.11 2.20
N LEU A 39 -10.20 7.90 2.62
CA LEU A 39 -11.05 6.70 2.52
C LEU A 39 -11.42 6.17 3.89
N SER A 40 -12.51 5.42 3.97
CA SER A 40 -12.82 4.64 5.17
C SER A 40 -11.83 3.49 5.34
N GLN A 41 -11.52 3.12 6.58
CA GLN A 41 -10.61 2.01 6.88
C GLN A 41 -11.08 0.68 6.26
N SER A 42 -12.39 0.44 6.21
CA SER A 42 -12.97 -0.75 5.57
C SER A 42 -12.70 -0.78 4.05
N THR A 43 -12.83 0.38 3.38
CA THR A 43 -12.53 0.56 1.96
C THR A 43 -11.06 0.30 1.69
N VAL A 44 -10.16 0.83 2.52
CA VAL A 44 -8.72 0.55 2.43
C VAL A 44 -8.42 -0.94 2.59
N LYS A 45 -8.98 -1.60 3.61
CA LYS A 45 -8.78 -3.04 3.83
C LYS A 45 -9.22 -3.87 2.63
N TYR A 46 -10.35 -3.51 2.02
CA TYR A 46 -10.85 -4.14 0.81
C TYR A 46 -9.88 -3.95 -0.36
N HIS A 47 -9.47 -2.72 -0.64
CA HIS A 47 -8.55 -2.44 -1.76
C HIS A 47 -7.17 -3.07 -1.55
N LEU A 48 -6.64 -3.09 -0.33
CA LEU A 48 -5.40 -3.81 0.00
C LEU A 48 -5.54 -5.33 -0.22
N LEU A 49 -6.72 -5.91 0.03
CA LEU A 49 -6.96 -7.33 -0.27
C LEU A 49 -7.00 -7.57 -1.78
N VAL A 50 -7.57 -6.65 -2.54
CA VAL A 50 -7.58 -6.72 -4.02
C VAL A 50 -6.16 -6.58 -4.57
N LEU A 51 -5.37 -5.60 -4.10
CA LEU A 51 -3.97 -5.42 -4.50
C LEU A 51 -3.12 -6.66 -4.20
N GLU A 52 -3.38 -7.35 -3.09
CA GLU A 52 -2.72 -8.61 -2.74
C GLU A 52 -3.12 -9.76 -3.68
N LYS A 53 -4.40 -9.86 -4.03
CA LYS A 53 -4.89 -10.83 -5.05
C LYS A 53 -4.33 -10.54 -6.44
N GLU A 54 -4.14 -9.26 -6.76
CA GLU A 54 -3.51 -8.80 -8.00
C GLU A 54 -1.98 -8.97 -7.97
N GLN A 55 -1.41 -9.52 -6.89
CA GLN A 55 0.04 -9.71 -6.69
C GLN A 55 0.84 -8.41 -6.81
N ARG A 56 0.19 -7.26 -6.58
CA ARG A 56 0.86 -5.94 -6.53
C ARG A 56 1.51 -5.69 -5.18
N ILE A 57 1.01 -6.32 -4.11
CA ILE A 57 1.58 -6.26 -2.77
C ILE A 57 1.52 -7.64 -2.09
N HIS A 58 2.33 -7.86 -1.07
CA HIS A 58 2.25 -9.01 -0.16
C HIS A 58 2.16 -8.55 1.28
N ARG A 59 1.26 -9.12 2.08
CA ARG A 59 1.25 -8.85 3.51
C ARG A 59 2.16 -9.83 4.22
N VAL A 60 3.17 -9.31 4.91
CA VAL A 60 4.09 -10.11 5.73
C VAL A 60 3.77 -9.89 7.21
N GLY A 61 3.27 -10.96 7.84
CA GLY A 61 2.84 -10.91 9.23
C GLY A 61 1.67 -9.94 9.46
N ARG A 62 1.65 -9.29 10.64
CA ARG A 62 0.46 -8.57 11.13
C ARG A 62 0.36 -7.13 10.64
N ARG A 63 1.47 -6.52 10.19
CA ARG A 63 1.56 -5.08 9.85
C ARG A 63 2.47 -4.75 8.67
N ALA A 64 3.30 -5.68 8.18
CA ALA A 64 4.19 -5.36 7.08
C ALA A 64 3.50 -5.61 5.74
N ILE A 65 3.77 -4.72 4.80
CA ILE A 65 3.38 -4.82 3.40
C ILE A 65 4.68 -4.78 2.61
N GLU A 66 4.88 -5.77 1.74
CA GLU A 66 5.94 -5.81 0.75
C GLU A 66 5.35 -5.51 -0.63
N ILE A 67 6.16 -4.91 -1.49
CA ILE A 67 5.77 -4.59 -2.87
C ILE A 67 6.72 -5.39 -3.77
N PRO A 68 6.26 -6.49 -4.39
CA PRO A 68 7.08 -7.33 -5.26
C PRO A 68 7.58 -6.52 -6.47
N GLY A 69 8.84 -6.72 -6.84
CA GLY A 69 9.48 -6.06 -7.98
C GLY A 69 10.06 -4.67 -7.71
N GLU A 70 9.70 -4.01 -6.60
CA GLU A 70 10.45 -2.84 -6.13
C GLU A 70 11.74 -3.33 -5.43
N GLN A 71 12.89 -3.07 -6.05
CA GLN A 71 14.18 -3.13 -5.36
C GLN A 71 14.25 -1.92 -4.43
N TRP A 72 13.88 -2.12 -3.16
CA TRP A 72 14.16 -1.16 -2.10
C TRP A 72 15.65 -1.24 -1.83
N ASP A 73 16.43 -0.46 -2.56
CA ASP A 73 17.88 -0.39 -2.41
C ASP A 73 18.19 0.17 -1.03
N TRP A 74 18.45 -0.74 -0.08
CA TRP A 74 18.94 -0.40 1.25
C TRP A 74 20.42 -0.02 1.11
N HIS A 75 20.70 1.18 0.59
CA HIS A 75 21.99 1.80 0.83
C HIS A 75 22.02 2.23 2.31
N ALA A 76 22.44 1.28 3.16
CA ALA A 76 23.00 1.57 4.46
C ALA A 76 24.38 2.18 4.22
N GLU A 77 24.46 3.51 4.21
CA GLU A 77 25.71 4.26 4.37
C GLU A 77 25.77 4.90 5.76
#